data_AF-A0A4V2HUA4-F1
#
_entry.id   AF-A0A4V2HUA4-F1
#
_cell.length_a   1.000
_cell.length_b   1.000
_cell.length_c   1.000
_cell.angle_alpha   90.00
_cell.angle_beta   90.00
_cell.angle_gamma   90.00
#
_symmetry.space_group_name_H-M   'P 1'
#
loop_
_entity.id
_entity.type
_entity.pdbx_description
1 polymer ?
#
loop_
_entity_poly.entity_id
_entity_poly.type
_entity_poly.pdbx_seq_one_letter_code
_entity_poly.pdbx_strand_id
1 'polypeptide(L)'
;MPAKRTAEVLTAAAIAALLIQESRRAYHATGRPCACPADSMRNGRACGGRSAYSRPGGRAPLCYPGDVTEAMIKNYRARLAER
;
A
#
# COMPACT_ATOMS: atom_id res chain seq x y z
N MET A 1 8.14 15.87 -23.81
CA MET A 1 8.10 14.69 -22.93
C MET A 1 7.09 14.94 -21.81
N PRO A 2 5.92 14.26 -21.77
CA PRO A 2 4.79 14.62 -20.93
C PRO A 2 4.64 13.73 -19.68
N ALA A 3 5.67 13.60 -18.86
CA ALA A 3 5.56 12.86 -17.59
C ALA A 3 5.03 13.72 -16.43
N LYS A 4 5.18 15.05 -16.49
CA LYS A 4 4.81 15.96 -15.38
C LYS A 4 3.31 16.09 -15.13
N ARG A 5 2.44 15.84 -16.12
CA ARG A 5 0.98 16.03 -15.98
C ARG A 5 0.29 14.98 -15.12
N THR A 6 0.88 13.81 -14.88
CA THR A 6 0.24 12.76 -14.07
C THR A 6 0.39 12.99 -12.57
N ALA A 7 1.50 13.62 -12.12
CA ALA A 7 1.77 13.88 -10.71
C ALA A 7 0.82 14.91 -10.08
N GLU A 8 0.35 15.88 -10.87
CA GLU A 8 -0.53 16.96 -10.41
C GLU A 8 -2.01 16.53 -10.38
N VAL A 9 -2.39 15.58 -11.24
CA VAL A 9 -3.75 15.05 -11.36
C VAL A 9 -4.02 13.93 -10.34
N LEU A 10 -2.97 13.25 -9.86
CA LEU A 10 -3.10 12.20 -8.84
C LEU A 10 -3.46 12.82 -7.47
N THR A 11 -4.69 12.56 -7.03
CA THR A 11 -5.17 12.96 -5.71
C THR A 11 -4.42 12.21 -4.60
N ALA A 12 -4.45 12.75 -3.38
CA ALA A 12 -3.87 12.09 -2.20
C ALA A 12 -4.39 10.66 -2.03
N ALA A 13 -5.69 10.44 -2.28
CA ALA A 13 -6.32 9.12 -2.27
C ALA A 13 -5.74 8.18 -3.34
N ALA A 14 -5.50 8.67 -4.56
CA ALA A 14 -4.90 7.87 -5.62
C ALA A 14 -3.46 7.47 -5.27
N ILE A 15 -2.68 8.38 -4.69
CA ILE A 15 -1.31 8.10 -4.25
C ILE A 15 -1.29 7.10 -3.10
N ALA A 16 -2.19 7.26 -2.12
CA ALA A 16 -2.34 6.29 -1.04
C ALA A 16 -2.70 4.90 -1.58
N ALA A 17 -3.64 4.82 -2.53
CA ALA A 17 -4.01 3.56 -3.16
C ALA A 17 -2.82 2.89 -3.88
N LEU A 18 -1.99 3.68 -4.58
CA LEU A 18 -0.78 3.16 -5.24
C LEU A 18 0.24 2.62 -4.23
N LEU A 19 0.52 3.37 -3.15
CA LEU A 19 1.43 2.94 -2.09
C LEU A 19 0.95 1.65 -1.41
N ILE A 20 -0.35 1.55 -1.12
CA ILE A 20 -0.99 0.36 -0.57
C ILE A 20 -0.86 -0.82 -1.54
N GLN A 21 -1.17 -0.61 -2.82
CA GLN A 21 -1.09 -1.66 -3.83
C GLN A 21 0.34 -2.18 -3.97
N GLU A 22 1.34 -1.29 -3.99
CA GLU A 22 2.74 -1.67 -4.08
C GLU A 22 3.20 -2.44 -2.83
N SER A 23 2.82 -1.96 -1.65
CA SER A 23 3.10 -2.63 -0.37
C SER A 23 2.47 -4.03 -0.31
N ARG A 24 1.19 -4.15 -0.68
CA ARG A 24 0.49 -5.44 -0.78
C ARG A 24 1.17 -6.36 -1.79
N ARG A 25 1.51 -5.87 -2.98
CA ARG A 25 2.18 -6.67 -4.02
C ARG A 25 3.55 -7.18 -3.56
N ALA A 26 4.36 -6.32 -2.94
CA ALA A 26 5.66 -6.70 -2.38
C ALA A 26 5.50 -7.75 -1.27
N TYR A 27 4.42 -7.69 -0.50
CA TYR A 27 4.10 -8.71 0.48
C TYR A 27 3.63 -10.02 -0.17
N HIS A 28 2.72 -9.97 -1.15
CA HIS A 28 2.26 -11.16 -1.88
C HIS A 28 3.40 -11.87 -2.60
N ALA A 29 4.40 -11.13 -3.07
CA ALA A 29 5.63 -11.68 -3.66
C ALA A 29 6.44 -12.56 -2.68
N THR A 30 6.24 -12.42 -1.36
CA THR A 30 6.85 -13.32 -0.35
C THR A 30 6.15 -14.68 -0.24
N GLY A 31 5.11 -14.94 -1.04
CA GLY A 31 4.32 -16.17 -1.00
C GLY A 31 3.22 -16.19 0.06
N ARG A 32 3.00 -15.07 0.76
CA ARG A 32 1.97 -14.96 1.81
C ARG A 32 0.72 -14.23 1.29
N PRO A 33 -0.48 -14.84 1.39
CA PRO A 33 -1.73 -14.21 0.95
C PRO A 33 -2.28 -13.19 1.97
N CYS A 34 -1.82 -13.23 3.22
CA CYS A 34 -2.34 -12.38 4.30
C CYS A 34 -1.48 -11.13 4.53
N ALA A 35 -1.61 -10.12 3.66
CA ALA A 35 -0.96 -8.83 3.88
C ALA A 35 -1.73 -8.05 4.96
N CYS A 36 -3.04 -7.93 4.75
CA CYS A 36 -3.95 -7.11 5.52
C CYS A 36 -4.98 -7.94 6.29
N PRO A 37 -5.55 -7.40 7.39
CA PRO A 37 -6.55 -8.11 8.19
C PRO A 37 -7.83 -8.38 7.38
N ALA A 38 -8.16 -7.49 6.44
CA ALA A 38 -9.26 -7.65 5.50
C ALA A 38 -8.96 -8.57 4.30
N ASP A 39 -7.73 -9.08 4.15
CA ASP A 39 -7.44 -10.05 3.09
C ASP A 39 -8.06 -11.41 3.41
N SER A 40 -8.45 -12.11 2.34
CA SER A 40 -9.00 -13.45 2.40
C SER A 40 -7.91 -14.49 2.16
N MET A 41 -7.88 -15.49 3.02
CA MET A 41 -7.07 -16.69 2.82
C MET A 41 -7.63 -17.54 1.67
N ARG A 42 -6.83 -18.49 1.17
CA ARG A 42 -7.25 -19.43 0.11
C ARG A 42 -8.48 -20.28 0.47
N ASN A 43 -8.81 -20.38 1.75
CA ASN A 43 -10.00 -21.07 2.27
C ASN A 43 -11.21 -20.13 2.48
N GLY A 44 -11.15 -18.88 2.01
CA GLY A 44 -12.25 -17.90 2.11
C GLY A 44 -12.39 -17.21 3.48
N ARG A 45 -11.55 -17.55 4.47
CA ARG A 45 -11.59 -16.89 5.79
C ARG A 45 -10.74 -15.62 5.78
N ALA A 46 -11.16 -14.60 6.52
CA ALA A 46 -10.37 -13.40 6.74
C ALA A 46 -9.06 -13.71 7.50
N CYS A 47 -7.98 -13.04 7.14
CA CYS A 47 -6.68 -13.19 7.81
C CYS A 47 -6.74 -12.68 9.26
N GLY A 48 -7.50 -11.60 9.52
CA GLY A 48 -7.67 -11.03 10.85
C GLY A 48 -6.34 -10.78 11.55
N GLY A 49 -6.18 -11.32 12.77
CA GLY A 49 -4.95 -11.21 13.56
C GLY A 49 -3.73 -11.97 13.01
N ARG A 50 -3.88 -12.78 11.95
CA ARG A 50 -2.77 -13.46 11.27
C ARG A 50 -2.22 -12.65 10.09
N SER A 51 -2.76 -11.47 9.84
CA SER A 51 -2.23 -10.55 8.83
C SER A 51 -0.84 -10.04 9.21
N ALA A 52 -0.04 -9.65 8.22
CA ALA A 52 1.28 -9.07 8.47
C ALA A 52 1.21 -7.73 9.20
N TYR A 53 0.12 -6.99 8.96
CA TYR A 53 -0.21 -5.77 9.69
C TYR A 53 -0.41 -6.03 11.20
N SER A 54 -1.12 -7.10 11.57
CA SER A 54 -1.40 -7.41 12.99
C SER A 54 -0.36 -8.33 13.66
N ARG A 55 0.49 -9.02 12.88
CA ARG A 55 1.46 -9.98 13.44
C ARG A 55 2.72 -9.27 13.95
N PRO A 56 3.07 -9.44 15.24
CA PRO A 56 4.35 -8.95 15.75
C PRO A 56 5.51 -9.69 15.06
N GLY A 57 6.45 -8.93 14.50
CA GLY A 57 7.59 -9.44 13.71
C GLY A 57 7.28 -9.72 12.23
N GLY A 58 6.08 -9.38 11.75
CA GLY A 58 5.73 -9.41 10.32
C GLY A 58 6.18 -8.17 9.55
N ARG A 59 6.17 -8.26 8.21
CA ARG A 59 6.39 -7.11 7.33
C ARG A 59 5.09 -6.30 7.30
N ALA A 60 4.96 -5.27 8.14
CA ALA A 60 3.75 -4.44 8.28
C ALA A 60 3.48 -3.65 6.97
N PRO A 61 2.59 -4.12 6.08
CA PRO A 61 2.32 -3.43 4.83
C PRO A 61 1.30 -2.32 5.06
N LEU A 62 1.26 -1.34 4.16
CA LEU A 62 0.21 -0.34 4.13
C LEU A 62 -1.09 -1.02 3.67
N CYS A 63 -2.11 -1.01 4.53
CA CYS A 63 -3.37 -1.70 4.28
C CYS A 63 -4.52 -0.75 4.04
N TYR A 64 -4.55 0.37 4.77
CA TYR A 64 -5.60 1.36 4.63
C TYR A 64 -5.04 2.70 4.15
N PRO A 65 -5.81 3.47 3.37
CA PRO A 65 -5.43 4.83 3.01
C PRO A 65 -5.32 5.72 4.26
N GLY A 66 -6.01 5.39 5.35
CA GLY A 66 -5.84 6.04 6.64
C GLY A 66 -4.49 5.75 7.32
N ASP A 67 -3.81 4.65 6.98
CA ASP A 67 -2.45 4.37 7.45
C ASP A 67 -1.40 5.18 6.67
N VAL A 68 -1.79 5.71 5.50
CA VAL A 68 -0.92 6.52 4.67
C VAL A 68 -0.95 7.97 5.17
N THR A 69 0.15 8.40 5.76
CA THR A 69 0.30 9.78 6.22
C THR A 69 0.47 10.75 5.05
N GLU A 70 0.07 12.00 5.23
CA GLU A 70 0.29 13.07 4.25
C GLU A 70 1.78 13.24 3.91
N ALA A 71 2.68 12.95 4.85
CA ALA A 71 4.12 12.98 4.60
C ALA A 71 4.54 11.94 3.53
N MET A 72 3.99 10.73 3.56
CA MET A 72 4.23 9.71 2.53
C MET A 72 3.72 10.17 1.17
N ILE A 73 2.52 10.75 1.12
CA ILE A 73 1.92 11.28 -0.10
C ILE A 73 2.78 12.42 -0.66
N LYS A 74 3.19 13.37 0.17
CA LYS A 74 4.03 14.51 -0.23
C LYS A 74 5.37 14.05 -0.78
N ASN A 75 6.03 13.09 -0.13
CA ASN A 75 7.28 12.49 -0.63
C ASN A 75 7.07 11.79 -1.98
N TYR A 76 5.97 11.07 -2.16
CA TYR A 76 5.66 10.42 -3.43
C TYR A 76 5.40 11.43 -4.55
N ARG A 77 4.66 12.51 -4.25
CA ARG A 77 4.45 13.63 -5.19
C ARG A 77 5.76 14.30 -5.58
N ALA A 78 6.66 14.54 -4.62
CA ALA A 78 7.98 15.11 -4.87
C ALA A 78 8.79 14.21 -5.82
N ARG A 79 8.87 12.91 -5.54
CA ARG A 79 9.55 11.94 -6.41
C ARG A 79 8.99 11.86 -7.82
N LEU A 80 7.68 12.03 -7.99
CA LEU A 80 7.05 12.08 -9.31
C LEU A 80 7.36 13.39 -10.05
N ALA A 81 7.51 14.51 -9.33
CA ALA A 81 7.86 15.80 -9.92
C ALA A 81 9.33 15.86 -10.37
N GLU A 82 10.20 15.07 -9.74
CA GLU A 82 11.62 14.94 -10.07
C GLU A 82 11.91 13.90 -11.19
N ARG A 83 10.92 13.10 -11.59
CA ARG A 83 11.01 12.10 -12.67
C ARG A 83 10.54 12.66 -14.01
#